data_AF-A0A482RGD9-F1
#
_entry.id   AF-A0A482RGD9-F1
#
_cell.length_a   1.000
_cell.length_b   1.000
_cell.length_c   1.000
_cell.angle_alpha   90.00
_cell.angle_beta   90.00
_cell.angle_gamma   90.00
#
_symmetry.space_group_name_H-M   'P 1'
#
loop_
_entity.id
_entity.type
_entity.pdbx_description
1 polymer ?
#
loop_
_entity_poly.entity_id
_entity_poly.type
_entity_poly.pdbx_seq_one_letter_code
_entity_poly.pdbx_strand_id
1 'polypeptide(L)'
;MDKDEWMRQGWAFASAACDEPKPTGHIAREHAATLDVPTFVEKYEKPNLPVLIAGCADEWKAVKKAAWHPKKLFETYRHRRFKCGEDDEGYPVKMKLKYFLRYMVRAPYGACARS
;
A
#
# COMPACT_ATOMS: atom_id res chain seq x y z
N MET A 1 -15.99 -5.07 20.23
CA MET A 1 -15.57 -3.78 19.66
C MET A 1 -16.80 -3.03 19.20
N ASP A 2 -16.96 -1.83 19.71
CA ASP A 2 -18.03 -0.93 19.30
C ASP A 2 -17.70 -0.36 17.90
N LYS A 3 -18.69 -0.31 17.00
CA LYS A 3 -18.49 0.28 15.67
C LYS A 3 -18.25 1.78 15.77
N ASP A 4 -18.82 2.41 16.79
CA ASP A 4 -18.70 3.85 16.98
C ASP A 4 -17.29 4.24 17.42
N GLU A 5 -16.58 3.33 18.10
CA GLU A 5 -15.17 3.49 18.46
C GLU A 5 -14.27 3.61 17.21
N TRP A 6 -14.49 2.77 16.20
CA TRP A 6 -13.74 2.80 14.92
C TRP A 6 -13.97 4.09 14.14
N MET A 7 -15.14 4.72 14.29
CA MET A 7 -15.53 5.91 13.54
C MET A 7 -15.39 7.21 14.33
N ARG A 8 -14.98 7.13 15.61
CA ARG A 8 -14.98 8.24 16.58
C ARG A 8 -14.33 9.52 16.07
N GLN A 9 -13.25 9.40 15.31
CA GLN A 9 -12.48 10.57 14.82
C GLN A 9 -12.97 11.12 13.48
N GLY A 10 -13.92 10.47 12.80
CA GLY A 10 -14.49 10.95 11.56
C GLY A 10 -13.57 10.92 10.33
N TRP A 11 -12.32 10.42 10.43
CA TRP A 11 -11.42 10.22 9.27
C TRP A 11 -12.05 9.38 8.17
N ALA A 12 -12.94 8.47 8.61
CA ALA A 12 -13.97 7.77 7.86
C ALA A 12 -14.74 8.57 6.80
N PHE A 13 -14.71 9.91 6.85
CA PHE A 13 -15.51 10.79 6.01
C PHE A 13 -14.72 12.03 5.55
N ALA A 14 -13.46 12.18 5.97
CA ALA A 14 -12.62 13.33 5.64
C ALA A 14 -11.67 12.98 4.50
N SER A 15 -11.87 13.55 3.31
CA SER A 15 -10.97 13.35 2.17
C SER A 15 -9.53 13.78 2.48
N ALA A 16 -9.38 14.81 3.32
CA ALA A 16 -8.11 15.29 3.86
C ALA A 16 -7.27 14.20 4.55
N ALA A 17 -7.88 13.09 5.00
CA ALA A 17 -7.16 11.95 5.55
C ALA A 17 -6.32 11.21 4.50
N CYS A 18 -6.69 11.30 3.23
CA CYS A 18 -6.02 10.64 2.11
C CYS A 18 -5.28 11.62 1.20
N ASP A 19 -5.46 12.92 1.39
CA ASP A 19 -4.77 13.95 0.62
C ASP A 19 -3.27 13.92 0.95
N GLU A 20 -2.42 13.84 -0.08
CA GLU A 20 -0.98 13.85 0.10
C GLU A 20 -0.54 15.25 0.57
N PRO A 21 0.08 15.39 1.75
CA PRO A 21 0.57 16.68 2.21
C PRO A 21 1.71 17.13 1.29
N LYS A 22 1.89 18.45 1.16
CA LYS A 22 3.03 18.99 0.42
C LYS A 22 4.32 18.43 1.04
N PRO A 23 5.21 17.80 0.25
CA PRO A 23 6.40 17.17 0.79
C PRO A 23 7.27 18.22 1.48
N THR A 24 7.63 17.95 2.73
CA THR A 24 8.56 18.77 3.50
C THR A 24 9.98 18.29 3.20
N GLY A 25 10.74 19.07 2.43
CA GLY A 25 12.12 18.76 2.05
C GLY A 25 12.25 18.11 0.67
N HIS A 26 13.49 17.70 0.35
CA HIS A 26 13.85 17.13 -0.95
C HIS A 26 14.49 15.75 -0.76
N ILE A 27 13.72 14.69 -1.00
CA ILE A 27 14.26 13.34 -1.16
C ILE A 27 14.65 13.17 -2.63
N ALA A 28 15.90 12.78 -2.88
CA ALA A 28 16.37 12.53 -4.24
C ALA A 28 15.51 11.45 -4.93
N ARG A 29 15.23 11.66 -6.22
CA ARG A 29 14.52 10.71 -7.08
C ARG A 29 15.43 10.34 -8.23
N GLU A 30 15.73 9.06 -8.36
CA GLU A 30 16.60 8.51 -9.41
C GLU A 30 15.83 7.44 -10.18
N HIS A 31 16.28 7.12 -11.40
CA HIS A 31 15.72 6.03 -12.19
C HIS A 31 16.70 4.85 -12.24
N ALA A 32 16.19 3.63 -12.08
CA ALA A 32 17.02 2.42 -12.06
C ALA A 32 17.83 2.22 -13.36
N ALA A 33 17.34 2.71 -14.49
CA ALA A 33 18.05 2.62 -15.77
C ALA A 33 19.28 3.56 -15.86
N THR A 34 19.36 4.59 -15.02
CA THR A 34 20.43 5.61 -15.04
C THR A 34 21.34 5.54 -13.81
N LEU A 35 20.98 4.74 -12.81
CA LEU A 35 21.69 4.63 -11.54
C LEU A 35 22.42 3.29 -11.47
N ASP A 36 23.74 3.32 -11.56
CA ASP A 36 24.60 2.15 -11.35
C ASP A 36 24.92 1.91 -9.88
N VAL A 37 25.33 0.67 -9.56
CA VAL A 37 25.58 0.23 -8.18
C VAL A 37 26.68 1.05 -7.48
N PRO A 38 27.88 1.26 -8.06
CA PRO A 38 28.91 2.10 -7.45
C PRO A 38 28.41 3.52 -7.12
N THR A 39 27.71 4.16 -8.05
CA THR A 39 27.12 5.49 -7.81
C THR A 39 26.10 5.48 -6.68
N PHE A 40 25.24 4.45 -6.62
CA PHE A 40 24.28 4.29 -5.52
C PHE A 40 24.98 4.14 -4.17
N VAL A 41 26.02 3.31 -4.10
CA VAL A 41 26.77 3.05 -2.86
C VAL A 41 27.41 4.33 -2.33
N GLU A 42 28.14 5.07 -3.17
CA GLU A 42 28.83 6.29 -2.72
C GLU A 42 27.85 7.43 -2.37
N LYS A 43 26.78 7.60 -3.15
CA LYS A 43 25.87 8.75 -3.02
C LYS A 43 24.79 8.56 -1.96
N TYR A 44 24.34 7.34 -1.72
CA TYR A 44 23.17 7.06 -0.88
C TYR A 44 23.44 6.05 0.24
N GLU A 45 24.00 4.88 -0.07
CA GLU A 45 24.17 3.81 0.92
C GLU A 45 25.20 4.17 2.00
N LYS A 46 26.44 4.53 1.60
CA LYS A 46 27.50 4.92 2.53
C LYS A 46 27.15 6.11 3.42
N PRO A 47 26.58 7.21 2.91
CA PRO A 47 26.18 8.34 3.76
C PRO A 47 24.85 8.09 4.51
N ASN A 48 24.21 6.92 4.35
CA ASN A 48 22.91 6.58 4.93
C ASN A 48 21.79 7.58 4.57
N LEU A 49 21.75 8.01 3.30
CA LEU A 49 20.75 8.94 2.80
C LEU A 49 19.60 8.21 2.08
N PRO A 50 18.33 8.56 2.35
CA PRO A 50 17.20 7.98 1.64
C PRO A 50 17.13 8.48 0.19
N VAL A 51 16.70 7.61 -0.72
CA VAL A 51 16.47 7.90 -2.13
C VAL A 51 15.25 7.13 -2.64
N LEU A 52 14.48 7.74 -3.53
CA LEU A 52 13.39 7.08 -4.24
C LEU A 52 13.89 6.60 -5.60
N ILE A 53 13.86 5.29 -5.84
CA ILE A 53 14.32 4.67 -7.09
C ILE A 53 13.10 4.23 -7.90
N ALA A 54 12.86 4.90 -9.02
CA ALA A 54 11.83 4.54 -9.99
C ALA A 54 12.35 3.47 -10.98
N GLY A 55 11.45 2.79 -11.67
CA GLY A 55 11.81 1.84 -12.74
C GLY A 55 12.15 0.42 -12.30
N CYS A 56 12.40 0.17 -11.00
CA CYS A 56 12.80 -1.15 -10.50
C CYS A 56 11.77 -2.26 -10.75
N ALA A 57 10.48 -1.91 -10.80
CA ALA A 57 9.37 -2.84 -10.89
C ALA A 57 8.67 -2.85 -12.26
N ASP A 58 9.15 -2.04 -13.22
CA ASP A 58 8.46 -1.83 -14.50
C ASP A 58 8.30 -3.13 -15.30
N GLU A 59 9.30 -4.01 -15.21
CA GLU A 59 9.31 -5.32 -15.86
C GLU A 59 8.55 -6.40 -15.08
N TRP A 60 8.13 -6.13 -13.84
CA TRP A 60 7.49 -7.13 -13.01
C TRP A 60 6.11 -7.46 -13.55
N LYS A 61 5.74 -8.75 -13.52
CA LYS A 61 4.39 -9.20 -13.89
C LYS A 61 3.30 -8.51 -13.05
N ALA A 62 3.63 -8.08 -11.84
CA ALA A 62 2.78 -7.26 -10.98
C ALA A 62 2.29 -6.01 -11.71
N VAL A 63 3.21 -5.26 -12.34
CA VAL A 63 2.96 -4.03 -13.09
C VAL A 63 2.52 -4.38 -14.52
N LYS A 64 3.38 -5.03 -15.33
CA LYS A 64 3.12 -5.29 -16.76
C LYS A 64 1.86 -6.10 -17.05
N LYS A 65 1.54 -7.06 -16.19
CA LYS A 65 0.36 -7.94 -16.36
C LYS A 65 -0.76 -7.58 -15.40
N ALA A 66 -0.66 -6.43 -14.70
CA ALA A 66 -1.59 -6.02 -13.66
C ALA A 66 -1.93 -7.17 -12.68
N ALA A 67 -0.95 -8.03 -12.36
CA ALA A 67 -1.20 -9.24 -11.59
C ALA A 67 -1.65 -8.93 -10.15
N TRP A 68 -1.33 -7.73 -9.65
CA TRP A 68 -1.76 -7.21 -8.35
C TRP A 68 -3.07 -6.42 -8.40
N HIS A 69 -3.75 -6.39 -9.54
CA HIS A 69 -5.08 -5.78 -9.63
C HIS A 69 -6.08 -6.57 -8.75
N PRO A 70 -6.97 -5.90 -7.97
CA PRO A 70 -7.87 -6.56 -7.02
C PRO A 70 -8.69 -7.72 -7.62
N LYS A 71 -9.16 -7.56 -8.86
CA LYS A 71 -9.87 -8.61 -9.61
C LYS A 71 -9.02 -9.89 -9.81
N LYS A 72 -7.78 -9.76 -10.29
CA LYS A 72 -6.89 -10.92 -10.52
C LYS A 72 -6.47 -11.59 -9.20
N LEU A 73 -6.23 -10.77 -8.18
CA LEU A 73 -5.95 -11.26 -6.83
C LEU A 73 -7.15 -12.03 -6.26
N PHE A 74 -8.38 -11.54 -6.46
CA PHE A 74 -9.59 -12.25 -6.04
C PHE A 74 -9.72 -13.60 -6.76
N GLU A 75 -9.62 -13.62 -8.10
CA GLU A 75 -9.75 -14.84 -8.90
C GLU A 75 -8.77 -15.93 -8.43
N THR A 76 -7.52 -15.55 -8.18
CA THR A 76 -6.42 -16.47 -7.87
C THR A 76 -6.36 -16.84 -6.39
N TYR A 77 -6.56 -15.88 -5.49
CA TYR A 77 -6.23 -16.00 -4.06
C TYR A 77 -7.42 -15.83 -3.10
N ARG A 78 -8.67 -15.73 -3.58
CA ARG A 78 -9.89 -15.53 -2.75
C ARG A 78 -9.97 -16.40 -1.49
N HIS A 79 -9.49 -17.64 -1.54
CA HIS A 79 -9.57 -18.58 -0.40
C HIS A 79 -8.29 -18.66 0.44
N ARG A 80 -7.21 -18.00 0.03
CA ARG A 80 -5.95 -17.91 0.78
C ARG A 80 -6.07 -16.91 1.92
N ARG A 81 -5.47 -17.23 3.06
CA ARG A 81 -5.46 -16.39 4.26
C ARG A 81 -4.20 -15.52 4.28
N PHE A 82 -4.37 -14.22 4.49
CA PHE A 82 -3.29 -13.26 4.66
C PHE A 82 -3.35 -12.66 6.07
N LYS A 83 -2.20 -12.29 6.63
CA LYS A 83 -2.11 -11.60 7.92
C LYS A 83 -2.68 -10.18 7.77
N CYS A 84 -3.50 -9.76 8.72
CA CYS A 84 -4.10 -8.42 8.75
C CYS A 84 -4.00 -7.75 10.13
N GLY A 85 -3.38 -8.40 11.10
CA GLY A 85 -3.17 -7.89 12.45
C GLY A 85 -2.46 -8.92 13.33
N GLU A 86 -2.37 -8.58 14.61
CA GLU A 86 -1.87 -9.42 15.69
C GLU A 86 -2.89 -9.34 16.84
N ASP A 87 -3.02 -10.40 17.62
CA ASP A 87 -3.78 -10.37 18.87
C ASP A 87 -2.91 -9.93 20.05
N ASP A 88 -3.50 -9.89 21.26
CA ASP A 88 -2.83 -9.40 22.47
C ASP A 88 -1.62 -10.26 22.90
N GLU A 89 -1.52 -11.49 22.38
CA GLU A 89 -0.42 -12.43 22.63
C GLU A 89 0.59 -12.47 21.46
N GLY A 90 0.40 -11.61 20.45
CA GLY A 90 1.29 -11.51 19.28
C GLY A 90 1.05 -12.58 18.21
N TYR A 91 -0.01 -13.38 18.31
CA TYR A 91 -0.34 -14.34 17.26
C TYR A 91 -0.95 -13.62 16.05
N PRO A 92 -0.62 -14.08 14.82
CA PRO A 92 -1.07 -13.42 13.61
C PRO A 92 -2.57 -13.65 13.37
N VAL A 93 -3.33 -12.57 13.39
CA VAL A 93 -4.72 -12.56 12.92
C VAL A 93 -4.71 -12.63 11.39
N LYS A 94 -5.36 -13.65 10.82
CA LYS A 94 -5.39 -13.91 9.37
C LYS A 94 -6.81 -14.02 8.84
N MET A 95 -7.07 -13.43 7.67
CA MET A 95 -8.36 -13.54 6.99
C MET A 95 -8.23 -13.95 5.52
N LYS A 96 -9.28 -14.59 4.98
CA LYS A 96 -9.34 -14.92 3.55
C LYS A 96 -9.39 -13.65 2.71
N LEU A 97 -8.63 -13.60 1.62
CA LEU A 97 -8.56 -12.41 0.76
C LEU A 97 -9.94 -11.93 0.27
N LYS A 98 -10.87 -12.84 -0.04
CA LYS A 98 -12.22 -12.46 -0.47
C LYS A 98 -12.96 -11.59 0.54
N TYR A 99 -12.73 -11.81 1.84
CA TYR A 99 -13.37 -11.04 2.90
C TYR A 99 -12.67 -9.69 3.06
N PHE A 100 -11.34 -9.66 2.95
CA PHE A 100 -10.57 -8.42 2.96
C PHE A 100 -10.96 -7.48 1.81
N LEU A 101 -11.03 -8.00 0.57
CA LEU A 101 -11.46 -7.22 -0.60
C LEU A 101 -12.91 -6.72 -0.45
N ARG A 102 -13.82 -7.57 0.07
CA ARG A 102 -15.20 -7.14 0.36
C ARG A 102 -15.24 -6.05 1.42
N TYR A 103 -14.39 -6.12 2.44
CA TYR A 103 -14.28 -5.11 3.49
C TYR A 103 -13.82 -3.76 2.91
N MET A 104 -12.77 -3.73 2.09
CA MET A 104 -12.29 -2.48 1.49
C MET A 104 -13.35 -1.75 0.66
N VAL A 105 -14.20 -2.49 -0.07
CA VAL A 105 -15.26 -1.90 -0.91
C VAL A 105 -16.53 -1.58 -0.10
N ARG A 106 -16.77 -2.27 1.02
CA ARG A 106 -18.00 -2.15 1.84
C ARG A 106 -17.83 -1.33 3.12
N ALA A 107 -16.61 -0.98 3.52
CA ALA A 107 -16.40 0.22 4.33
C ALA A 107 -17.23 1.35 3.72
N PRO A 108 -17.81 2.30 4.49
CA PRO A 108 -18.95 3.16 4.09
C PRO A 108 -18.80 4.05 2.82
N TYR A 109 -17.80 3.79 1.99
CA TYR A 109 -17.38 4.40 0.75
C TYR A 109 -17.79 3.69 -0.55
N GLY A 110 -18.88 2.93 -0.56
CA GLY A 110 -19.53 2.55 -1.83
C GLY A 110 -20.22 3.73 -2.56
N ALA A 111 -20.19 4.95 -1.99
CA ALA A 111 -20.92 6.10 -2.50
C ALA A 111 -20.05 7.13 -3.28
N CYS A 112 -18.72 7.07 -3.20
CA CYS A 112 -17.85 8.10 -3.85
C CYS A 112 -17.40 7.72 -5.28
N ALA A 113 -17.92 6.63 -5.86
CA ALA A 113 -17.62 6.20 -7.23
C ALA A 113 -18.75 6.54 -8.25
N ARG A 114 -19.62 7.50 -7.92
CA ARG A 114 -20.63 8.03 -8.84
C ARG A 114 -20.73 9.56 -8.71
N SER A 115 -19.88 10.26 -9.44
CA SER A 115 -20.09 11.62 -9.94
C SER A 115 -19.15 11.87 -11.10
#